data_AF-A0A942S680-F1
#
_entry.id   AF-A0A942S680-F1
#
_cell.length_a   1.000
_cell.length_b   1.000
_cell.length_c   1.000
_cell.angle_alpha   90.00
_cell.angle_beta   90.00
_cell.angle_gamma   90.00
#
_symmetry.space_group_name_H-M   'P 1'
#
loop_
_entity.id
_entity.type
_entity.pdbx_description
1 polymer ?
#
loop_
_entity_poly.entity_id
_entity_poly.type
_entity_poly.pdbx_seq_one_letter_code
_entity_poly.pdbx_strand_id
1 'polypeptide(L)'
;MKKQFTPLLLTFAALLSVLVIHAQELEVTPGTMMFNVNAGASQTQQVYVRNKAKVPQNFVFNLADWLVDEKGETKYLAPGSTGRSCAEWITVSPALVTLQPNESANVNVTMLVPGDNSSTKWAVLFVQSAEEKTGVKAVDKEVQMGLQVAVRIAIPIYQSAPTNKLYKGTIEGLKEIVDAEGRRTYTSQVINTGDKILNCKVYFTISNLMTAEEVTSTPTEFMLLPESNKQISYTFDKPLVKGKYAVAAVLDYGHNEELDGVQIDVEVK
;
A
#
# COMPACT_ATOMS: atom_id res chain seq x y z
N MET A 1 36.92 -71.66 7.91
CA MET A 1 36.45 -70.51 7.10
C MET A 1 36.10 -69.36 8.03
N LYS A 2 37.00 -68.40 8.23
CA LYS A 2 36.75 -67.15 8.96
C LYS A 2 36.47 -66.06 7.93
N LYS A 3 35.29 -65.43 7.96
CA LYS A 3 35.04 -64.20 7.21
C LYS A 3 34.74 -63.07 8.19
N GLN A 4 35.59 -62.06 8.08
CA GLN A 4 35.59 -60.80 8.79
C GLN A 4 34.33 -60.00 8.43
N PHE A 5 33.76 -59.31 9.41
CA PHE A 5 32.85 -58.19 9.18
C PHE A 5 33.47 -56.96 9.83
N THR A 6 34.08 -56.12 8.99
CA THR A 6 34.52 -54.76 9.31
C THR A 6 33.39 -53.77 8.96
N PRO A 7 33.33 -52.61 9.63
CA PRO A 7 32.16 -51.73 9.63
C PRO A 7 32.22 -50.73 8.47
N LEU A 8 31.09 -50.47 7.80
CA LEU A 8 30.97 -49.38 6.82
C LEU A 8 30.25 -48.20 7.46
N LEU A 9 31.06 -47.22 7.87
CA LEU A 9 30.68 -45.86 8.22
C LEU A 9 29.99 -45.23 7.00
N LEU A 10 28.68 -44.98 7.06
CA LEU A 10 28.00 -44.07 6.13
C LEU A 10 27.89 -42.69 6.82
N THR A 11 28.83 -41.82 6.48
CA THR A 11 28.76 -40.37 6.73
C THR A 11 27.66 -39.77 5.87
N PHE A 12 26.46 -39.64 6.43
CA PHE A 12 25.38 -38.83 5.88
C PHE A 12 25.65 -37.36 6.20
N ALA A 13 26.48 -36.71 5.39
CA ALA A 13 26.67 -35.26 5.44
C ALA A 13 25.40 -34.59 4.90
N ALA A 14 24.45 -34.31 5.80
CA ALA A 14 23.31 -33.46 5.50
C ALA A 14 23.83 -32.04 5.17
N LEU A 15 23.79 -31.70 3.87
CA LEU A 15 23.94 -30.33 3.40
C LEU A 15 22.75 -29.51 3.95
N LEU A 16 22.90 -28.96 5.14
CA LEU A 16 22.01 -27.95 5.69
C LEU A 16 22.31 -26.66 4.91
N SER A 17 21.62 -26.46 3.79
CA SER A 17 21.56 -25.15 3.13
C SER A 17 20.88 -24.18 4.11
N VAL A 18 21.68 -23.43 4.85
CA VAL A 18 21.21 -22.32 5.68
C VAL A 18 20.63 -21.28 4.73
N LEU A 19 19.31 -21.29 4.59
CA LEU A 19 18.58 -20.15 4.03
C LEU A 19 18.92 -18.96 4.95
N VAL A 20 19.83 -18.10 4.49
CA VAL A 20 20.09 -16.82 5.14
C VAL A 20 18.85 -15.97 4.90
N ILE A 21 17.88 -16.10 5.80
CA ILE A 21 16.78 -15.15 5.93
C ILE A 21 17.44 -13.82 6.24
N HIS A 22 17.52 -12.95 5.24
CA HIS A 22 17.93 -11.56 5.46
C HIS A 22 16.81 -10.92 6.29
N ALA A 23 16.98 -10.97 7.60
CA ALA A 23 16.09 -10.29 8.52
C ALA A 23 16.16 -8.79 8.21
N GLN A 24 15.00 -8.15 8.02
CA GLN A 24 14.94 -6.70 7.90
C GLN A 24 15.61 -6.09 9.14
N GLU A 25 16.63 -5.27 8.91
CA GLU A 25 17.46 -4.65 9.95
C GLU A 25 16.75 -3.51 10.70
N LEU A 26 15.53 -3.17 10.28
CA LEU A 26 14.67 -2.15 10.85
C LEU A 26 13.25 -2.68 10.98
N GLU A 27 12.66 -2.53 12.16
CA GLU A 27 11.24 -2.75 12.40
C GLU A 27 10.57 -1.42 12.73
N VAL A 28 9.44 -1.15 12.07
CA VAL A 28 8.66 0.07 12.23
C VAL A 28 7.19 -0.29 12.31
N THR A 29 6.51 0.18 13.36
CA THR A 29 5.09 -0.08 13.61
C THR A 29 4.40 1.21 14.07
N PRO A 30 3.21 1.57 13.55
CA PRO A 30 2.43 0.89 12.52
C PRO A 30 2.97 1.15 11.10
N GLY A 31 2.53 0.35 10.12
CA GLY A 31 2.86 0.56 8.70
C GLY A 31 2.03 1.66 8.01
N THR A 32 1.04 2.23 8.67
CA THR A 32 0.20 3.34 8.20
C THR A 32 -0.38 4.06 9.42
N MET A 33 -0.55 5.38 9.34
CA MET A 33 -1.15 6.17 10.41
C MET A 33 -2.41 6.86 9.90
N MET A 34 -3.50 6.73 10.66
CA MET A 34 -4.77 7.36 10.35
C MET A 34 -5.15 8.33 11.46
N PHE A 35 -5.18 9.61 11.13
CA PHE A 35 -5.62 10.71 11.98
C PHE A 35 -7.05 11.12 11.59
N ASN A 36 -7.85 11.41 12.60
CA ASN A 36 -9.25 11.80 12.49
C ASN A 36 -9.51 13.07 13.31
N VAL A 37 -8.67 14.08 13.08
CA VAL A 37 -8.66 15.32 13.86
C VAL A 37 -9.61 16.35 13.23
N ASN A 38 -10.41 17.05 14.04
CA ASN A 38 -11.22 18.17 13.54
C ASN A 38 -10.37 19.43 13.37
N ALA A 39 -10.87 20.38 12.58
CA ALA A 39 -10.23 21.67 12.39
C ALA A 39 -9.93 22.36 13.74
N GLY A 40 -8.70 22.87 13.89
CA GLY A 40 -8.22 23.56 15.09
C GLY A 40 -7.82 22.64 16.26
N ALA A 41 -7.95 21.32 16.10
CA ALA A 41 -7.54 20.35 17.12
C ALA A 41 -6.21 19.68 16.77
N SER A 42 -5.68 18.92 17.74
CA SER A 42 -4.47 18.12 17.57
C SER A 42 -4.64 16.69 18.06
N GLN A 43 -3.91 15.76 17.47
CA GLN A 43 -3.78 14.38 17.94
C GLN A 43 -2.34 13.92 17.81
N THR A 44 -1.86 13.17 18.79
CA THR A 44 -0.54 12.52 18.74
C THR A 44 -0.72 11.01 18.66
N GLN A 45 0.02 10.39 17.76
CA GLN A 45 0.19 8.93 17.68
C GLN A 45 1.68 8.60 17.78
N GLN A 46 2.00 7.33 18.03
CA GLN A 46 3.38 6.88 18.18
C GLN A 46 3.77 5.91 17.05
N VAL A 47 5.00 6.09 16.58
CA VAL A 47 5.70 5.13 15.74
C VAL A 47 6.76 4.44 16.62
N TYR A 48 6.63 3.13 16.75
CA TYR A 48 7.63 2.27 17.34
C TYR A 48 8.71 1.97 16.29
N VAL A 49 9.97 2.22 16.65
CA VAL A 49 11.13 1.94 15.80
C VAL A 49 12.08 1.04 16.58
N ARG A 50 12.50 -0.06 15.97
CA ARG A 50 13.46 -1.01 16.57
C ARG A 50 14.59 -1.32 15.61
N ASN A 51 15.82 -1.19 16.12
CA ASN A 51 17.02 -1.59 15.41
C ASN A 51 17.20 -3.10 15.50
N LYS A 52 17.05 -3.81 14.38
CA LYS A 52 17.33 -5.25 14.27
C LYS A 52 18.72 -5.54 13.69
N ALA A 53 19.47 -4.51 13.32
CA ALA A 53 20.86 -4.65 12.91
C ALA A 53 21.73 -5.09 14.10
N LYS A 54 22.89 -5.64 13.77
CA LYS A 54 23.93 -6.01 14.77
C LYS A 54 24.83 -4.84 15.17
N VAL A 55 24.60 -3.65 14.60
CA VAL A 55 25.37 -2.44 14.84
C VAL A 55 24.46 -1.29 15.30
N PRO A 56 24.97 -0.30 16.05
CA PRO A 56 24.22 0.91 16.38
C PRO A 56 23.81 1.65 15.11
N GLN A 57 22.60 2.21 15.08
CA GLN A 57 22.09 2.99 13.96
C GLN A 57 21.43 4.28 14.43
N ASN A 58 21.60 5.34 13.64
CA ASN A 58 20.87 6.58 13.79
C ASN A 58 19.67 6.54 12.84
N PHE A 59 18.47 6.84 13.32
CA PHE A 59 17.28 6.96 12.48
C PHE A 59 16.80 8.40 12.44
N VAL A 60 16.51 8.89 11.24
CA VAL A 60 15.92 10.21 10.98
C VAL A 60 14.52 10.06 10.40
N PHE A 61 13.71 11.08 10.64
CA PHE A 61 12.30 11.11 10.30
C PHE A 61 12.00 12.25 9.34
N ASN A 62 11.71 11.93 8.08
CA ASN A 62 11.48 12.92 7.04
C ASN A 62 10.07 12.81 6.47
N LEU A 63 9.36 13.92 6.41
CA LEU A 63 8.06 14.01 5.76
C LEU A 63 8.23 14.28 4.26
N ALA A 64 7.32 13.73 3.48
CA ALA A 64 7.20 14.01 2.06
C ALA A 64 5.73 13.93 1.65
N ASP A 65 5.45 14.50 0.48
CA ASP A 65 4.17 14.29 -0.19
C ASP A 65 4.27 13.11 -1.15
N TRP A 66 3.13 12.60 -1.60
CA TRP A 66 3.11 11.58 -2.65
C TRP A 66 1.85 11.66 -3.51
N LEU A 67 2.00 11.23 -4.76
CA LEU A 67 0.94 11.07 -5.75
C LEU A 67 1.12 9.73 -6.45
N VAL A 68 0.02 9.17 -6.97
CA VAL A 68 0.06 8.03 -7.89
C VAL A 68 -0.06 8.58 -9.30
N ASP A 69 0.84 8.16 -10.19
CA ASP A 69 0.76 8.54 -11.60
C ASP A 69 -0.21 7.64 -12.39
N GLU A 70 -0.39 7.96 -13.68
CA GLU A 70 -1.29 7.24 -14.59
C GLU A 70 -0.97 5.74 -14.74
N LYS A 71 0.25 5.31 -14.39
CA LYS A 71 0.68 3.91 -14.45
C LYS A 71 0.53 3.18 -13.11
N GLY A 72 0.04 3.87 -12.08
CA GLY A 72 -0.07 3.33 -10.74
C GLY A 72 1.22 3.44 -9.92
N GLU A 73 2.23 4.17 -10.39
CA GLU A 73 3.50 4.32 -9.67
C GLU A 73 3.44 5.48 -8.67
N THR A 74 3.90 5.23 -7.44
CA THR A 74 3.99 6.26 -6.40
C THR A 74 5.19 7.16 -6.63
N LYS A 75 4.95 8.47 -6.75
CA LYS A 75 5.98 9.51 -6.81
C LYS A 75 6.01 10.29 -5.50
N TYR A 76 7.19 10.39 -4.91
CA TYR A 76 7.41 11.19 -3.71
C TYR A 76 7.86 12.60 -4.07
N LEU A 77 7.30 13.59 -3.39
CA LEU A 77 7.52 15.01 -3.64
C LEU A 77 7.95 15.72 -2.35
N ALA A 78 8.43 16.95 -2.48
CA ALA A 78 8.78 17.77 -1.33
C ALA A 78 7.55 17.93 -0.40
N PRO A 79 7.73 17.98 0.93
CA PRO A 79 6.63 18.21 1.85
C PRO A 79 5.96 19.56 1.54
N GLY A 80 4.63 19.60 1.56
CA GLY A 80 3.85 20.82 1.29
C GLY A 80 3.75 21.22 -0.19
N SER A 81 4.21 20.37 -1.11
CA SER A 81 4.20 20.68 -2.55
C SER A 81 2.90 20.28 -3.27
N THR A 82 2.02 19.55 -2.60
CA THR A 82 0.72 19.12 -3.15
C THR A 82 -0.45 19.81 -2.44
N GLY A 83 -1.56 20.07 -3.16
CA GLY A 83 -2.76 20.70 -2.57
C GLY A 83 -3.41 19.89 -1.45
N ARG A 84 -3.12 18.58 -1.41
CA ARG A 84 -3.61 17.61 -0.42
C ARG A 84 -2.57 17.29 0.66
N SER A 85 -1.45 18.01 0.73
CA SER A 85 -0.42 17.79 1.74
C SER A 85 -0.89 18.11 3.16
N CYS A 86 -0.63 17.21 4.11
CA CYS A 86 -0.64 17.53 5.54
C CYS A 86 0.77 17.56 6.16
N ALA A 87 1.84 17.58 5.35
CA ALA A 87 3.20 17.54 5.88
C ALA A 87 3.51 18.71 6.83
N GLU A 88 3.05 19.92 6.51
CA GLU A 88 3.21 21.11 7.37
C GLU A 88 2.37 21.05 8.66
N TRP A 89 1.39 20.14 8.74
CA TRP A 89 0.56 19.93 9.93
C TRP A 89 1.18 18.96 10.91
N ILE A 90 2.25 18.26 10.50
CA ILE A 90 2.83 17.16 11.25
C ILE A 90 4.15 17.59 11.89
N THR A 91 4.27 17.33 13.19
CA THR A 91 5.54 17.43 13.93
C THR A 91 5.96 16.05 14.40
N VAL A 92 7.23 15.70 14.18
CA VAL A 92 7.82 14.43 14.62
C VAL A 92 8.84 14.69 15.73
N SER A 93 8.71 14.01 16.86
CA SER A 93 9.60 14.17 18.01
C SER A 93 9.91 12.84 18.71
N PRO A 94 11.19 12.52 18.96
CA PRO A 94 12.37 13.28 18.55
C PRO A 94 12.63 13.19 17.04
N ALA A 95 13.35 14.16 16.47
CA ALA A 95 13.67 14.20 15.03
C ALA A 95 14.77 13.19 14.62
N LEU A 96 15.53 12.70 15.60
CA LEU A 96 16.55 11.66 15.44
C LEU A 96 16.54 10.75 16.67
N VAL A 97 16.72 9.45 16.45
CA VAL A 97 16.97 8.48 17.52
C VAL A 97 18.24 7.69 17.21
N THR A 98 19.09 7.47 18.20
CA THR A 98 20.23 6.56 18.12
C THR A 98 19.88 5.30 18.88
N LEU A 99 19.89 4.16 18.21
CA LEU A 99 19.49 2.87 18.78
C LEU A 99 20.63 1.86 18.69
N GLN A 100 20.99 1.27 19.82
CA GLN A 100 21.86 0.10 19.91
C GLN A 100 21.20 -1.13 19.27
N PRO A 101 21.96 -2.20 18.97
CA PRO A 101 21.38 -3.46 18.49
C PRO A 101 20.24 -3.95 19.40
N ASN A 102 19.10 -4.27 18.81
CA ASN A 102 17.85 -4.67 19.47
C ASN A 102 17.15 -3.60 20.33
N GLU A 103 17.69 -2.38 20.42
CA GLU A 103 17.05 -1.27 21.11
C GLU A 103 15.88 -0.71 20.28
N SER A 104 14.93 -0.10 20.98
CA SER A 104 13.76 0.52 20.37
C SER A 104 13.41 1.85 21.02
N ALA A 105 12.81 2.73 20.23
CA ALA A 105 12.24 4.00 20.71
C ALA A 105 10.82 4.19 20.18
N ASN A 106 10.02 4.92 20.96
CA ASN A 106 8.74 5.48 20.50
C ASN A 106 8.95 6.91 20.05
N VAL A 107 8.47 7.21 18.86
CA VAL A 107 8.57 8.52 18.23
C VAL A 107 7.16 9.09 18.10
N ASN A 108 6.94 10.25 18.70
CA ASN A 108 5.65 10.93 18.66
C ASN A 108 5.49 11.62 17.30
N VAL A 109 4.34 11.38 16.66
CA VAL A 109 3.88 12.06 15.45
C VAL A 109 2.62 12.82 15.81
N THR A 110 2.73 14.14 15.87
CA THR A 110 1.64 15.04 16.25
C THR A 110 1.08 15.70 15.00
N MET A 111 -0.22 15.53 14.77
CA MET A 111 -1.00 16.21 13.75
C MET A 111 -1.71 17.41 14.39
N LEU A 112 -1.45 18.62 13.88
CA LEU A 112 -2.15 19.84 14.24
C LEU A 112 -2.90 20.38 13.02
N VAL A 113 -4.23 20.23 13.02
CA VAL A 113 -5.06 20.64 11.88
C VAL A 113 -5.40 22.12 11.99
N PRO A 114 -5.22 22.93 10.92
CA PRO A 114 -5.64 24.33 10.90
C PRO A 114 -7.13 24.51 11.24
N GLY A 115 -7.46 25.65 11.86
CA GLY A 115 -8.82 25.96 12.34
C GLY A 115 -9.90 26.05 11.25
N ASP A 116 -9.49 26.26 10.00
CA ASP A 116 -10.34 26.47 8.84
C ASP A 116 -10.32 25.30 7.85
N ASN A 117 -9.67 24.19 8.21
CA ASN A 117 -9.48 23.06 7.28
C ASN A 117 -10.01 21.74 7.84
N SER A 118 -11.08 21.23 7.22
CA SER A 118 -11.65 19.90 7.49
C SER A 118 -11.45 18.91 6.34
N SER A 119 -10.65 19.28 5.33
CA SER A 119 -10.42 18.45 4.14
C SER A 119 -9.59 17.22 4.47
N THR A 120 -9.78 16.16 3.69
CA THR A 120 -8.89 15.00 3.78
C THR A 120 -7.54 15.33 3.15
N LYS A 121 -6.46 15.06 3.87
CA LYS A 121 -5.08 15.33 3.46
C LYS A 121 -4.17 14.17 3.80
N TRP A 122 -3.04 14.07 3.11
CA TRP A 122 -2.08 12.99 3.33
C TRP A 122 -0.64 13.45 3.16
N ALA A 123 0.25 12.66 3.74
CA ALA A 123 1.69 12.76 3.59
C ALA A 123 2.27 11.35 3.74
N VAL A 124 3.58 11.24 3.69
CA VAL A 124 4.31 10.03 4.08
C VAL A 124 5.43 10.41 5.03
N LEU A 125 5.56 9.64 6.11
CA LEU A 125 6.70 9.71 7.01
C LEU A 125 7.71 8.64 6.62
N PHE A 126 8.92 9.06 6.32
CA PHE A 126 10.04 8.15 6.09
C PHE A 126 10.86 7.97 7.34
N VAL A 127 11.05 6.71 7.74
CA VAL A 127 12.02 6.29 8.75
C VAL A 127 13.25 5.78 8.01
N GLN A 128 14.38 6.47 8.18
CA GLN A 128 15.60 6.22 7.41
C GLN A 128 16.79 6.06 8.34
N SER A 129 17.66 5.09 8.05
CA SER A 129 18.98 5.07 8.65
C SER A 129 19.78 6.28 8.15
N ALA A 130 20.22 7.12 9.08
CA ALA A 130 21.19 8.17 8.81
C ALA A 130 22.57 7.50 8.78
N GLU A 131 23.01 7.11 7.59
CA GLU A 131 24.41 6.77 7.41
C GLU A 131 25.25 8.01 7.73
N GLU A 132 26.09 7.92 8.75
CA GLU A 132 27.23 8.82 8.82
C GLU A 132 27.99 8.63 7.51
N LYS A 133 28.02 9.66 6.67
CA LYS A 133 29.11 9.83 5.71
C LYS A 133 30.37 9.98 6.57
N THR A 134 30.91 8.88 7.05
CA THR A 134 32.26 8.85 7.59
C THR A 134 33.10 9.39 6.45
N GLY A 135 33.62 10.60 6.67
CA GLY A 135 34.30 11.36 5.63
C GLY A 135 35.31 10.47 4.94
N VAL A 136 35.46 10.67 3.62
CA VAL A 136 36.49 10.05 2.78
C VAL A 136 37.76 9.91 3.63
N LYS A 137 37.98 8.72 4.20
CA LYS A 137 39.26 8.39 4.79
C LYS A 137 40.15 8.22 3.58
N ALA A 138 40.84 9.30 3.23
CA ALA A 138 42.04 9.20 2.45
C ALA A 138 42.94 8.18 3.17
N VAL A 139 43.07 7.00 2.57
CA VAL A 139 44.32 6.24 2.37
C VAL A 139 43.94 4.81 1.95
N ASP A 140 44.52 4.46 0.80
CA ASP A 140 44.72 3.16 0.18
C ASP A 140 43.62 2.43 -0.59
N LYS A 141 44.09 1.98 -1.76
CA LYS A 141 43.44 1.28 -2.86
C LYS A 141 42.73 0.03 -2.37
N GLU A 142 41.41 0.10 -2.31
CA GLU A 142 40.44 -0.90 -2.77
C GLU A 142 39.08 -0.41 -2.30
N VAL A 143 38.47 0.50 -3.08
CA VAL A 143 37.07 0.84 -2.89
C VAL A 143 36.27 -0.38 -3.33
N GLN A 144 36.11 -1.36 -2.45
CA GLN A 144 34.93 -2.20 -2.49
C GLN A 144 33.76 -1.23 -2.38
N MET A 145 33.06 -1.01 -3.50
CA MET A 145 31.74 -0.41 -3.50
C MET A 145 30.81 -1.37 -2.74
N GLY A 146 30.91 -1.36 -1.42
CA GLY A 146 29.87 -1.87 -0.55
C GLY A 146 28.66 -1.00 -0.82
N LEU A 147 27.68 -1.54 -1.54
CA LEU A 147 26.36 -0.95 -1.64
C LEU A 147 25.76 -0.97 -0.23
N GLN A 148 26.00 0.09 0.54
CA GLN A 148 25.38 0.24 1.85
C GLN A 148 23.92 0.60 1.57
N VAL A 149 23.05 -0.40 1.70
CA VAL A 149 21.62 -0.24 1.46
C VAL A 149 21.05 0.50 2.66
N ALA A 150 20.95 1.83 2.55
CA ALA A 150 20.23 2.62 3.53
C ALA A 150 18.76 2.16 3.59
N VAL A 151 18.38 1.50 4.67
CA VAL A 151 17.00 1.04 4.87
C VAL A 151 16.09 2.26 5.05
N ARG A 152 15.03 2.32 4.25
CA ARG A 152 14.01 3.37 4.27
C ARG A 152 12.63 2.72 4.30
N ILE A 153 11.86 2.98 5.36
CA ILE A 153 10.46 2.55 5.49
C ILE A 153 9.57 3.78 5.31
N ALA A 154 8.58 3.66 4.43
CA ALA A 154 7.53 4.64 4.20
C ALA A 154 6.31 4.31 5.06
N ILE A 155 5.84 5.26 5.87
CA ILE A 155 4.61 5.17 6.63
C ILE A 155 3.63 6.21 6.06
N PRO A 156 2.63 5.81 5.26
CA PRO A 156 1.60 6.72 4.80
C PRO A 156 0.84 7.30 6.00
N ILE A 157 0.61 8.61 5.96
CA ILE A 157 -0.17 9.33 6.97
C ILE A 157 -1.39 9.91 6.28
N TYR A 158 -2.57 9.60 6.83
CA TYR A 158 -3.84 10.14 6.37
C TYR A 158 -4.48 10.95 7.49
N GLN A 159 -4.98 12.14 7.16
CA GLN A 159 -5.79 12.97 8.03
C GLN A 159 -7.16 13.16 7.39
N SER A 160 -8.23 12.79 8.08
CA SER A 160 -9.59 12.94 7.57
C SER A 160 -10.54 13.32 8.69
N ALA A 161 -10.98 14.58 8.71
CA ALA A 161 -11.79 15.13 9.79
C ALA A 161 -13.15 14.40 9.92
N PRO A 162 -13.60 14.02 11.13
CA PRO A 162 -14.90 13.41 11.35
C PRO A 162 -16.09 14.32 10.99
N THR A 163 -15.91 15.63 11.11
CA THR A 163 -16.93 16.65 10.77
C THR A 163 -17.21 16.72 9.28
N ASN A 164 -16.25 16.35 8.43
CA ASN A 164 -16.44 16.24 6.99
C ASN A 164 -17.12 14.91 6.64
N LYS A 165 -18.26 15.00 5.96
CA LYS A 165 -19.11 13.86 5.57
C LYS A 165 -19.25 13.71 4.05
N LEU A 166 -18.41 14.37 3.26
CA LEU A 166 -18.50 14.33 1.80
C LEU A 166 -17.92 13.01 1.24
N TYR A 167 -18.63 11.91 1.49
CA TYR A 167 -18.37 10.62 0.87
C TYR A 167 -19.08 10.57 -0.48
N LYS A 168 -18.32 10.56 -1.58
CA LYS A 168 -18.90 10.48 -2.92
C LYS A 168 -17.98 9.74 -3.87
N GLY A 169 -18.38 8.54 -4.26
CA GLY A 169 -17.72 7.74 -5.27
C GLY A 169 -18.61 7.61 -6.50
N THR A 170 -18.00 7.45 -7.67
CA THR A 170 -18.73 7.05 -8.86
C THR A 170 -17.97 5.96 -9.61
N ILE A 171 -18.70 5.13 -10.33
CA ILE A 171 -18.15 4.15 -11.25
C ILE A 171 -18.57 4.49 -12.67
N GLU A 172 -17.59 4.61 -13.55
CA GLU A 172 -17.80 5.08 -14.91
C GLU A 172 -17.21 4.11 -15.93
N GLY A 173 -17.95 3.94 -17.02
CA GLY A 173 -17.56 3.08 -18.14
C GLY A 173 -17.54 1.59 -17.79
N LEU A 174 -17.83 0.76 -18.77
CA LEU A 174 -17.67 -0.68 -18.64
C LEU A 174 -17.30 -1.22 -20.02
N LYS A 175 -16.09 -1.78 -20.12
CA LYS A 175 -15.54 -2.27 -21.38
C LYS A 175 -15.22 -3.74 -21.27
N GLU A 176 -15.58 -4.47 -22.31
CA GLU A 176 -15.19 -5.87 -22.48
C GLU A 176 -13.92 -5.98 -23.32
N ILE A 177 -13.04 -6.88 -22.90
CA ILE A 177 -11.88 -7.34 -23.64
C ILE A 177 -11.94 -8.87 -23.69
N VAL A 178 -11.87 -9.43 -24.89
CA VAL A 178 -11.85 -10.88 -25.11
C VAL A 178 -10.45 -11.30 -25.51
N ASP A 179 -9.89 -12.30 -24.83
CA ASP A 179 -8.58 -12.85 -25.19
C ASP A 179 -8.67 -13.94 -26.27
N ALA A 180 -7.51 -14.47 -26.68
CA ALA A 180 -7.43 -15.49 -27.72
C ALA A 180 -8.10 -16.82 -27.30
N GLU A 181 -8.19 -17.09 -25.99
CA GLU A 181 -8.84 -18.26 -25.41
C GLU A 181 -10.36 -18.06 -25.20
N GLY A 182 -10.90 -16.88 -25.53
CA GLY A 182 -12.32 -16.54 -25.39
C GLY A 182 -12.74 -16.17 -23.97
N ARG A 183 -11.79 -15.94 -23.05
CA ARG A 183 -12.07 -15.39 -21.72
C ARG A 183 -12.39 -13.91 -21.85
N ARG A 184 -13.36 -13.47 -21.06
CA ARG A 184 -13.87 -12.10 -21.08
C ARG A 184 -13.37 -11.37 -19.84
N THR A 185 -12.72 -10.24 -20.05
CA THR A 185 -12.29 -9.32 -19.00
C THR A 185 -13.12 -8.05 -19.09
N TYR A 186 -13.74 -7.67 -17.99
CA TYR A 186 -14.53 -6.45 -17.87
C TYR A 186 -13.73 -5.43 -17.08
N THR A 187 -13.66 -4.20 -17.60
CA THR A 187 -12.89 -3.11 -17.00
C THR A 187 -13.77 -1.89 -16.78
N SER A 188 -13.61 -1.24 -15.64
CA SER A 188 -14.35 -0.04 -15.26
C SER A 188 -13.45 0.90 -14.46
N GLN A 189 -13.85 2.16 -14.33
CA GLN A 189 -13.10 3.20 -13.65
C GLN A 189 -13.88 3.68 -12.42
N VAL A 190 -13.28 3.57 -11.24
CA VAL A 190 -13.85 4.16 -10.02
C VAL A 190 -13.18 5.49 -9.74
N ILE A 191 -13.97 6.50 -9.38
CA ILE A 191 -13.52 7.88 -9.16
C ILE A 191 -14.05 8.37 -7.81
N ASN A 192 -13.18 8.94 -6.99
CA ASN A 192 -13.59 9.61 -5.76
C ASN A 192 -13.83 11.09 -6.05
N THR A 193 -15.10 11.48 -6.12
CA THR A 193 -15.54 12.87 -6.35
C THR A 193 -15.86 13.60 -5.06
N GLY A 194 -15.70 12.93 -3.91
CA GLY A 194 -15.87 13.49 -2.59
C GLY A 194 -14.57 13.98 -1.97
N ASP A 195 -14.63 14.21 -0.66
CA ASP A 195 -13.51 14.72 0.15
C ASP A 195 -13.19 13.78 1.33
N LYS A 196 -13.61 12.52 1.23
CA LYS A 196 -13.32 11.46 2.19
C LYS A 196 -12.61 10.31 1.53
N ILE A 197 -11.76 9.63 2.30
CA ILE A 197 -11.18 8.36 1.87
C ILE A 197 -12.30 7.34 1.78
N LEU A 198 -12.44 6.70 0.61
CA LEU A 198 -13.43 5.66 0.37
C LEU A 198 -12.79 4.29 0.53
N ASN A 199 -13.48 3.38 1.20
CA ASN A 199 -13.15 1.95 1.21
C ASN A 199 -14.08 1.26 0.22
N CYS A 200 -13.67 1.21 -1.04
CA CYS A 200 -14.47 0.73 -2.15
C CYS A 200 -14.47 -0.79 -2.21
N LYS A 201 -15.62 -1.35 -2.54
CA LYS A 201 -15.84 -2.74 -2.95
C LYS A 201 -16.53 -2.70 -4.30
N VAL A 202 -15.96 -3.40 -5.27
CA VAL A 202 -16.59 -3.49 -6.59
C VAL A 202 -16.88 -4.93 -6.96
N TYR A 203 -18.14 -5.15 -7.33
CA TYR A 203 -18.68 -6.42 -7.76
C TYR A 203 -18.94 -6.36 -9.26
N PHE A 204 -18.61 -7.44 -9.97
CA PHE A 204 -19.06 -7.65 -11.33
C PHE A 204 -20.08 -8.78 -11.33
N THR A 205 -21.27 -8.52 -11.88
CA THR A 205 -22.32 -9.52 -12.04
C THR A 205 -22.57 -9.76 -13.52
N ILE A 206 -22.52 -11.02 -13.94
CA ILE A 206 -22.84 -11.47 -15.28
C ILE A 206 -24.17 -12.22 -15.20
N SER A 207 -25.20 -11.67 -15.83
CA SER A 207 -26.56 -12.23 -15.84
C SER A 207 -26.92 -12.72 -17.25
N ASN A 208 -27.24 -14.01 -17.38
CA ASN A 208 -27.72 -14.57 -18.64
C ASN A 208 -29.18 -14.14 -18.86
N LEU A 209 -29.43 -13.35 -19.90
CA LEU A 209 -30.75 -12.77 -20.17
C LEU A 209 -31.79 -13.79 -20.65
N MET A 210 -31.36 -15.01 -21.02
CA MET A 210 -32.26 -16.07 -21.45
C MET A 210 -32.60 -17.04 -20.31
N THR A 211 -31.62 -17.37 -19.46
CA THR A 211 -31.80 -18.35 -18.36
C THR A 211 -32.05 -17.69 -17.00
N ALA A 212 -31.82 -16.38 -16.89
CA ALA A 212 -31.79 -15.62 -15.63
C ALA A 212 -30.76 -16.12 -14.61
N GLU A 213 -29.79 -16.95 -15.05
CA GLU A 213 -28.68 -17.36 -14.20
C GLU A 213 -27.68 -16.21 -14.04
N GLU A 214 -27.22 -15.98 -12.82
CA GLU A 214 -26.27 -14.92 -12.50
C GLU A 214 -25.00 -15.48 -11.85
N VAL A 215 -23.88 -14.86 -12.16
CA VAL A 215 -22.61 -15.08 -11.49
C VAL A 215 -22.04 -13.74 -11.05
N THR A 216 -21.82 -13.59 -9.75
CA THR A 216 -21.20 -12.40 -9.15
C THR A 216 -19.77 -12.72 -8.72
N SER A 217 -18.84 -11.83 -9.03
CA SER A 217 -17.44 -11.92 -8.61
C SER A 217 -17.30 -11.77 -7.09
N THR A 218 -16.18 -12.24 -6.54
CA THR A 218 -15.72 -11.71 -5.24
C THR A 218 -15.45 -10.22 -5.39
N PRO A 219 -15.73 -9.40 -4.35
CA PRO A 219 -15.46 -7.97 -4.45
C PRO A 219 -13.98 -7.70 -4.60
N THR A 220 -13.64 -6.77 -5.50
CA THR A 220 -12.32 -6.13 -5.48
C THR A 220 -12.36 -5.01 -4.47
N GLU A 221 -11.63 -5.15 -3.37
CA GLU A 221 -11.57 -4.16 -2.28
C GLU A 221 -10.34 -3.25 -2.42
N PHE A 222 -10.52 -1.95 -2.25
CA PHE A 222 -9.41 -0.99 -2.24
C PHE A 222 -9.78 0.33 -1.57
N MET A 223 -8.76 1.04 -1.09
CA MET A 223 -8.89 2.40 -0.60
C MET A 223 -8.72 3.39 -1.77
N LEU A 224 -9.55 4.43 -1.82
CA LEU A 224 -9.48 5.49 -2.83
C LEU A 224 -9.48 6.88 -2.18
N LEU A 225 -8.41 7.64 -2.42
CA LEU A 225 -8.25 8.99 -1.90
C LEU A 225 -9.11 9.99 -2.68
N PRO A 226 -9.47 11.16 -2.08
CA PRO A 226 -10.11 12.24 -2.80
C PRO A 226 -9.35 12.61 -4.08
N GLU A 227 -10.09 13.00 -5.12
CA GLU A 227 -9.55 13.42 -6.43
C GLU A 227 -8.75 12.32 -7.16
N SER A 228 -8.77 11.09 -6.66
CA SER A 228 -8.11 9.94 -7.25
C SER A 228 -9.10 9.04 -7.99
N ASN A 229 -8.57 8.27 -8.91
CA ASN A 229 -9.33 7.28 -9.66
C ASN A 229 -8.54 5.95 -9.70
N LYS A 230 -9.25 4.83 -9.86
CA LYS A 230 -8.65 3.52 -10.01
C LYS A 230 -9.38 2.70 -11.06
N GLN A 231 -8.62 2.19 -12.04
CA GLN A 231 -9.12 1.19 -12.96
C GLN A 231 -9.20 -0.16 -12.24
N ILE A 232 -10.32 -0.84 -12.42
CA ILE A 232 -10.57 -2.18 -11.92
C ILE A 232 -10.85 -3.11 -13.08
N SER A 233 -10.53 -4.39 -12.88
CA SER A 233 -10.73 -5.43 -13.89
C SER A 233 -11.21 -6.72 -13.25
N TYR A 234 -12.17 -7.38 -13.90
CA TYR A 234 -12.59 -8.72 -13.56
C TYR A 234 -12.51 -9.62 -14.78
N THR A 235 -11.73 -10.69 -14.69
CA THR A 235 -11.65 -11.73 -15.73
C THR A 235 -12.54 -12.90 -15.34
N PHE A 236 -13.47 -13.25 -16.22
CA PHE A 236 -14.27 -14.45 -16.07
C PHE A 236 -13.49 -15.64 -16.66
N ASP A 237 -13.01 -16.52 -15.79
CA ASP A 237 -12.05 -17.59 -16.16
C ASP A 237 -12.63 -18.67 -17.09
N LYS A 238 -13.96 -18.75 -17.18
CA LYS A 238 -14.65 -19.73 -18.04
C LYS A 238 -15.16 -19.04 -19.30
N PRO A 239 -15.02 -19.63 -20.49
CA PRO A 239 -15.72 -19.14 -21.66
C PRO A 239 -17.23 -19.11 -21.41
N LEU A 240 -17.88 -18.00 -21.73
CA LEU A 240 -19.35 -17.94 -21.72
C LEU A 240 -19.88 -18.78 -22.87
N VAL A 241 -21.00 -19.48 -22.62
CA VAL A 241 -21.73 -20.15 -23.70
C VAL A 241 -22.39 -19.11 -24.61
N LYS A 242 -22.78 -19.53 -25.82
CA LYS A 242 -23.49 -18.65 -26.75
C LYS A 242 -24.79 -18.14 -26.13
N GLY A 243 -25.03 -16.84 -26.22
CA GLY A 243 -26.18 -16.22 -25.57
C GLY A 243 -26.06 -14.71 -25.44
N LYS A 244 -27.07 -14.12 -24.79
CA LYS A 244 -27.13 -12.69 -24.45
C LYS A 244 -26.98 -12.52 -22.96
N TYR A 245 -26.13 -11.61 -22.55
CA TYR A 245 -25.79 -11.35 -21.16
C TYR A 245 -25.90 -9.87 -20.85
N ALA A 246 -26.32 -9.54 -19.63
CA ALA A 246 -26.08 -8.23 -19.05
C ALA A 246 -24.90 -8.35 -18.08
N VAL A 247 -23.97 -7.42 -18.15
CA VAL A 247 -22.83 -7.35 -17.23
C VAL A 247 -22.91 -6.03 -16.51
N ALA A 248 -23.02 -6.08 -15.18
CA ALA A 248 -23.04 -4.92 -14.30
C ALA A 248 -21.77 -4.86 -13.47
N ALA A 249 -21.21 -3.65 -13.31
CA ALA A 249 -20.20 -3.35 -12.30
C ALA A 249 -20.84 -2.42 -11.27
N VAL A 250 -20.81 -2.82 -9.99
CA VAL A 250 -21.47 -2.11 -8.89
C VAL A 250 -20.45 -1.71 -7.85
N LEU A 251 -20.41 -0.42 -7.55
CA LEU A 251 -19.56 0.19 -6.53
C LEU A 251 -20.32 0.34 -5.21
N ASP A 252 -19.78 -0.27 -4.17
CA ASP A 252 -20.19 -0.06 -2.77
C ASP A 252 -19.01 0.56 -2.01
N TYR A 253 -19.23 1.73 -1.41
CA TYR A 253 -18.29 2.34 -0.47
C TYR A 253 -18.92 2.66 0.89
N GLY A 254 -20.11 2.12 1.16
CA GLY A 254 -20.86 2.27 2.40
C GLY A 254 -21.45 3.66 2.65
N HIS A 255 -21.48 4.06 3.92
CA HIS A 255 -21.92 5.39 4.38
C HIS A 255 -23.38 5.78 4.05
N ASN A 256 -24.26 4.80 3.86
CA ASN A 256 -25.67 4.98 3.48
C ASN A 256 -25.88 5.73 2.15
N GLU A 257 -24.86 5.74 1.30
CA GLU A 257 -25.01 6.24 -0.06
C GLU A 257 -25.66 5.15 -0.94
N GLU A 258 -26.38 5.58 -1.97
CA GLU A 258 -26.90 4.66 -2.98
C GLU A 258 -25.73 3.97 -3.70
N LEU A 259 -25.91 2.69 -4.04
CA LEU A 259 -24.94 1.97 -4.85
C LEU A 259 -24.89 2.60 -6.23
N ASP A 260 -23.69 2.96 -6.68
CA ASP A 260 -23.47 3.42 -8.05
C ASP A 260 -23.10 2.23 -8.94
N GLY A 261 -23.50 2.28 -10.21
CA GLY A 261 -23.34 1.13 -11.09
C GLY A 261 -23.42 1.46 -12.57
N VAL A 262 -22.72 0.65 -13.35
CA VAL A 262 -22.71 0.70 -14.82
C VAL A 262 -23.01 -0.68 -15.39
N GLN A 263 -23.71 -0.72 -16.53
CA GLN A 263 -24.08 -1.97 -17.20
C GLN A 263 -23.79 -1.90 -18.69
N ILE A 264 -23.42 -3.05 -19.26
CA ILE A 264 -23.41 -3.29 -20.71
C ILE A 264 -24.16 -4.58 -21.04
N ASP A 265 -24.72 -4.64 -22.24
CA ASP A 265 -25.22 -5.88 -22.82
C ASP A 265 -24.13 -6.51 -23.71
N VAL A 266 -23.94 -7.81 -23.58
CA VAL A 266 -22.91 -8.59 -24.25
C VAL A 266 -23.56 -9.74 -25.01
N GLU A 267 -23.16 -9.92 -26.27
CA GLU A 267 -23.59 -11.07 -27.09
C GLU A 267 -22.40 -12.00 -27.35
N VAL A 268 -22.59 -13.29 -27.03
CA VAL A 268 -21.63 -14.36 -27.26
C VAL A 268 -22.10 -15.17 -28.46
N LYS A 269 -21.32 -15.16 -29.54
CA LYS A 269 -21.67 -15.76 -30.84
C LYS A 269 -21.13 -17.16 -31.07
#